data_AF-A0A397P599-F1
#
_entry.id   AF-A0A397P599-F1
#
_cell.length_a   1.000
_cell.length_b   1.000
_cell.length_c   1.000
_cell.angle_alpha   90.00
_cell.angle_beta   90.00
_cell.angle_gamma   90.00
#
_symmetry.space_group_name_H-M   'P 1'
#
loop_
_entity.id
_entity.type
_entity.pdbx_description
1 polymer ?
#
loop_
_entity_poly.entity_id
_entity_poly.type
_entity_poly.pdbx_seq_one_letter_code
_entity_poly.pdbx_strand_id
1 'polypeptide(L)' 'MGVVALRLPRASAPRRLVADDVAHRGYRPVYSVGCRCPGCASGAWFVGRVSAECARCGTALPLGPDQHSSEERFQ' A
#
# COMPACT_ATOMS: atom_id res chain seq x y z
N MET A 1 38.12 -8.96 17.57
CA MET A 1 36.75 -8.95 18.14
C MET A 1 36.01 -7.74 17.59
N GLY A 2 35.24 -7.89 16.51
CA GLY A 2 34.52 -6.78 15.91
C GLY A 2 33.42 -7.31 15.00
N VAL A 3 32.21 -7.42 15.53
CA VAL A 3 31.04 -7.76 14.71
C VAL A 3 30.68 -6.52 13.91
N VAL A 4 31.06 -6.50 12.63
CA VAL A 4 30.51 -5.54 11.67
C VAL A 4 29.03 -5.85 11.55
N ALA A 5 28.19 -5.07 12.23
CA ALA A 5 26.75 -5.10 12.03
C ALA A 5 26.48 -4.60 10.61
N LEU A 6 26.49 -5.53 9.64
CA LEU A 6 25.99 -5.29 8.29
C LEU A 6 24.57 -4.75 8.46
N ARG A 7 24.42 -3.44 8.30
CA ARG A 7 23.12 -2.80 8.09
C ARG A 7 22.61 -3.37 6.78
N LEU A 8 21.92 -4.50 6.86
CA LEU A 8 21.18 -5.06 5.73
C LEU A 8 20.35 -3.90 5.18
N PRO A 9 20.50 -3.51 3.90
CA PRO A 9 19.49 -2.68 3.27
C PRO A 9 18.19 -3.45 3.50
N ARG A 10 17.16 -2.78 4.03
CA ARG A 10 15.83 -3.39 4.09
C ARG A 10 15.49 -3.74 2.66
N ALA A 11 15.69 -5.02 2.31
CA ALA A 11 15.22 -5.60 1.09
C ALA A 11 13.79 -5.09 0.94
N SER A 12 13.54 -4.40 -0.16
CA SER A 12 12.21 -4.03 -0.62
C SER A 12 11.31 -5.23 -0.35
N ALA A 13 10.53 -5.15 0.73
CA ALA A 13 9.79 -6.28 1.23
C ALA A 13 8.93 -6.80 0.08
N PRO A 14 8.78 -8.12 -0.09
CA PRO A 14 7.91 -8.66 -1.12
C PRO A 14 6.56 -7.95 -1.01
N ARG A 15 5.99 -7.52 -2.14
CA ARG A 15 4.69 -6.82 -2.21
C ARG A 15 3.69 -7.56 -1.33
N ARG A 16 3.49 -7.06 -0.11
CA ARG A 16 2.47 -7.58 0.79
C ARG A 16 1.16 -7.03 0.27
N LEU A 17 0.59 -7.76 -0.69
CA LEU A 17 -0.84 -7.73 -0.89
C LEU A 17 -1.42 -8.13 0.45
N VAL A 18 -2.14 -7.21 1.11
CA VAL A 18 -3.03 -7.61 2.20
C VAL A 18 -4.16 -8.37 1.51
N ALA A 19 -3.89 -9.63 1.20
CA ALA A 19 -4.83 -10.56 0.64
C ALA A 19 -5.37 -11.34 1.84
N ASP A 20 -6.69 -11.27 2.00
CA ASP A 20 -7.45 -12.29 2.71
C ASP A 20 -7.27 -12.36 4.24
N ASP A 21 -7.67 -11.30 4.94
CA ASP A 21 -8.60 -11.50 6.07
C ASP A 21 -9.85 -10.65 5.80
N VAL A 22 -10.41 -10.85 4.61
CA VAL A 22 -11.74 -10.38 4.18
C VAL A 22 -12.78 -11.40 4.68
N ALA A 23 -12.53 -12.11 5.78
CA ALA A 23 -13.24 -13.35 6.05
C ALA A 23 -14.74 -13.15 6.34
N HIS A 24 -15.23 -11.93 6.63
CA HIS A 24 -16.64 -11.80 6.99
C HIS A 24 -17.52 -10.73 6.31
N ARG A 25 -17.09 -9.53 5.89
CA ARG A 25 -18.05 -8.54 5.28
C ARG A 25 -17.43 -7.50 4.32
N GLY A 26 -16.72 -7.92 3.28
CA GLY A 26 -16.58 -7.12 2.05
C GLY A 26 -15.93 -5.73 2.15
N TYR A 27 -15.12 -5.44 3.18
CA TYR A 27 -14.42 -4.16 3.28
C TYR A 27 -13.02 -4.26 2.65
N ARG A 28 -12.82 -3.57 1.52
CA ARG A 28 -11.50 -3.42 0.89
C ARG A 28 -10.93 -2.05 1.28
N PRO A 29 -9.81 -1.96 2.00
CA PRO A 29 -9.23 -0.68 2.37
C PRO A 29 -8.79 0.08 1.12
N VAL A 30 -9.24 1.32 1.00
CA VAL A 30 -8.94 2.25 -0.09
C VAL A 30 -8.03 3.34 0.43
N TYR A 31 -7.08 3.78 -0.39
CA TYR A 31 -6.21 4.90 -0.03
C TYR A 31 -7.01 6.21 0.07
N SER A 32 -6.84 6.93 1.18
CA SER A 32 -7.29 8.30 1.37
C SER A 32 -6.16 9.19 1.89
N VAL A 33 -6.21 10.49 1.62
CA VAL A 33 -5.19 11.43 2.10
C VAL A 33 -5.18 11.43 3.63
N GLY A 34 -3.99 11.22 4.21
CA GLY A 34 -3.81 11.12 5.66
C GLY A 34 -4.02 9.72 6.25
N CYS A 35 -4.40 8.73 5.43
CA CYS A 35 -4.51 7.35 5.92
C CYS A 35 -3.13 6.77 6.30
N ARG A 36 -3.13 5.87 7.29
CA ARG A 36 -1.93 5.11 7.68
C ARG A 36 -1.93 3.74 7.03
N CYS A 37 -0.75 3.23 6.73
CA CYS A 37 -0.60 1.90 6.15
C CYS A 37 -1.12 0.82 7.09
N PRO A 38 -2.05 -0.06 6.66
CA PRO A 38 -2.57 -1.13 7.52
C PRO A 38 -1.52 -2.20 7.85
N GLY A 39 -0.44 -2.31 7.07
CA GLY A 39 0.64 -3.28 7.30
C GLY A 39 1.72 -2.83 8.28
N CYS A 40 1.99 -1.52 8.38
CA CYS A 40 3.10 -1.01 9.20
C CYS A 40 2.85 0.35 9.88
N ALA A 41 1.62 0.85 9.84
CA ALA A 41 1.17 2.11 10.42
C ALA A 41 1.91 3.39 9.94
N SER A 42 2.72 3.30 8.88
CA SER A 42 3.43 4.46 8.30
C SER A 42 2.48 5.30 7.45
N GLY A 43 2.66 6.63 7.49
CA GLY A 43 1.97 7.57 6.59
C GLY A 43 2.74 7.90 5.31
N ALA A 44 3.86 7.21 5.03
CA ALA A 44 4.66 7.44 3.84
C ALA A 44 4.15 6.60 2.66
N TRP A 45 3.68 7.28 1.61
CA TRP A 45 3.02 6.70 0.46
C TRP A 45 3.62 7.20 -0.86
N PHE A 46 3.79 6.29 -1.82
CA PHE A 46 4.01 6.58 -3.23
C PHE A 46 2.68 6.41 -3.96
N VAL A 47 2.08 7.52 -4.35
CA VAL A 47 0.76 7.53 -4.99
C VAL A 47 0.93 7.47 -6.51
N GLY A 48 0.49 6.36 -7.12
CA GLY A 48 0.46 6.18 -8.56
C GLY A 48 -0.91 6.49 -9.16
N ARG A 49 -1.14 6.09 -10.41
CA ARG A 49 -2.41 6.34 -11.12
C ARG A 49 -3.58 5.46 -10.69
N VAL A 50 -3.28 4.25 -10.19
CA VAL A 50 -4.29 3.21 -9.88
C VAL A 50 -4.20 2.75 -8.41
N SER A 51 -3.04 2.94 -7.78
CA SER A 51 -2.78 2.50 -6.40
C SER A 51 -1.82 3.42 -5.67
N ALA A 52 -1.92 3.44 -4.34
CA ALA A 52 -0.90 4.00 -3.46
C ALA A 52 -0.09 2.88 -2.80
N GLU A 53 1.23 2.95 -2.88
CA GLU A 53 2.16 1.97 -2.30
C GLU A 53 2.87 2.54 -1.07
N CYS A 54 2.93 1.81 0.02
CA CYS A 54 3.62 2.25 1.23
C CYS A 54 5.13 2.20 1.04
N ALA A 55 5.79 3.35 1.17
CA ALA A 55 7.24 3.50 1.01
C ALA A 55 8.08 2.70 2.03
N ARG A 56 7.46 2.21 3.11
CA ARG A 56 8.15 1.49 4.19
C ARG A 56 8.14 -0.03 4.00
N CYS A 57 6.97 -0.61 3.71
CA CYS A 57 6.75 -2.06 3.68
C CYS A 57 6.19 -2.59 2.36
N GLY A 58 5.93 -1.73 1.37
CA GLY A 58 5.44 -2.13 0.05
C GLY A 58 3.97 -2.54 0.00
N THR A 59 3.17 -2.27 1.04
CA THR A 59 1.71 -2.50 1.01
C THR A 59 1.05 -1.57 0.00
N ALA A 60 0.32 -2.12 -0.97
CA ALA A 60 -0.40 -1.36 -1.98
C ALA A 60 -1.90 -1.33 -1.71
N LEU A 61 -2.50 -0.13 -1.67
CA LEU A 61 -3.95 0.09 -1.60
C LEU A 61 -4.47 0.62 -2.93
N PRO A 62 -5.67 0.20 -3.38
CA PRO A 62 -6.32 0.80 -4.53
C PRO A 62 -6.70 2.27 -4.24
N LEU A 63 -6.65 3.10 -5.28
CA LEU A 63 -7.33 4.39 -5.27
C LEU A 63 -8.84 4.15 -5.37
N GLY A 64 -9.64 4.93 -4.64
CA GLY A 64 -11.10 4.75 -4.62
C GLY A 64 -11.74 5.01 -5.98
N PRO A 65 -12.97 4.51 -6.22
CA PRO A 65 -13.71 4.72 -7.47
C PRO A 65 -13.95 6.20 -7.80
N ASP A 66 -13.89 7.08 -6.80
CA ASP A 66 -13.96 8.53 -6.96
C ASP A 66 -12.75 9.12 -7.73
N GLN A 67 -11.67 8.35 -7.92
CA GLN A 67 -10.43 8.85 -8.55
C GLN A 67 -10.25 8.40 -10.01
N HIS A 68 -11.18 7.59 -10.55
CA HIS A 68 -11.12 7.07 -11.93
C HIS A 68 -12.45 7.21 -12.72
N SER A 69 -13.45 7.87 -12.14
CA SER A 69 -14.75 8.10 -12.76
C SER A 69 -14.73 9.33 -13.69
N SER A 70 -13.89 9.34 -14.73
CA SER A 70 -13.97 10.36 -15.77
C SER A 70 -13.64 9.90 -17.19
N GLU A 71 -12.96 8.76 -17.41
CA GLU A 71 -12.54 8.38 -18.78
C GLU A 71 -13.20 7.12 -19.37
N GLU A 72 -13.97 6.32 -18.61
CA GLU A 72 -14.60 5.08 -19.14
C GLU A 72 -16.12 5.02 -18.97
N ARG A 73 -16.80 6.19 -18.94
CA ARG A 73 -18.27 6.27 -19.15
C ARG A 73 -18.65 6.80 -20.54
N PHE A 74 -17.69 6.83 -21.47
CA PHE A 74 -17.91 7.19 -22.86
C PHE A 74 -17.22 6.18 -23.80
N GLN A 75 -17.83 4.99 -23.92
CA GLN A 75 -17.83 4.16 -25.13
C GLN A 75 -18.85 3.04 -24.97
#